data_AF-A0A8S1MWH5-F1
#
_entry.id   AF-A0A8S1MWH5-F1
#
_cell.length_a   1.000
_cell.length_b   1.000
_cell.length_c   1.000
_cell.angle_alpha   90.00
_cell.angle_beta   90.00
_cell.angle_gamma   90.00
#
_symmetry.space_group_name_H-M   'P 1'
#
loop_
_entity.id
_entity.type
_entity.pdbx_description
1 polymer ?
#
loop_
_entity_poly.entity_id
_entity_poly.type
_entity_poly.pdbx_seq_one_letter_code
_entity_poly.pdbx_strand_id
1 'polypeptide(L)'
;MQRKESKKATIPKMMARVLQYQDASDKLTQFLFIKQGQDRIRRIILAFLIADFTNLILVSGQWYVGFHQTLKEWLEDLDNRFIKAHLHILSFKNSDFLQTSFCVDNTKTKKLFRWDRTIISEVLNGFNGKCITIAFKYNRKYRSQYKFDVLPSNSKRVIWIAREQTKHNFESVTQVMNIQPIISGDCVKIAINFYNKMTFIDPDTIEFEEPQIEQSKECICPIQSLFFDWVSIQYAKQRPQLNDYQVHPHLNLIDCRCAGVDTVAYQFVYEACELGSFRNDLIGIPIEVVQQGQEVVTELNKVGLVSDRECKLQLRKQDQLIFYLTSGD
;
A
#
# COMPACT_ATOMS: atom_id res chain seq x y z
N MET A 1 -54.61 -28.05 -29.80
CA MET A 1 -54.14 -27.37 -28.57
C MET A 1 -53.72 -28.43 -27.56
N GLN A 2 -52.44 -28.77 -27.45
CA GLN A 2 -51.91 -29.60 -26.37
C GLN A 2 -51.03 -28.71 -25.48
N ARG A 3 -51.51 -28.43 -24.26
CA ARG A 3 -50.75 -27.72 -23.23
C ARG A 3 -49.61 -28.62 -22.78
N LYS A 4 -48.36 -28.14 -22.90
CA LYS A 4 -47.19 -28.74 -22.24
C LYS A 4 -47.39 -28.61 -20.73
N GLU A 5 -47.62 -29.73 -20.04
CA GLU A 5 -47.57 -29.78 -18.59
C GLU A 5 -46.14 -29.49 -18.11
N SER A 6 -46.01 -28.45 -17.28
CA SER A 6 -44.76 -28.16 -16.59
C SER A 6 -44.52 -29.27 -15.55
N LYS A 7 -43.42 -30.01 -15.71
CA LYS A 7 -42.99 -31.00 -14.71
C LYS A 7 -42.63 -30.26 -13.42
N LYS A 8 -43.58 -30.16 -12.49
CA LYS A 8 -43.32 -29.83 -11.08
C LYS A 8 -42.34 -30.86 -10.53
N ALA A 9 -41.11 -30.45 -10.26
CA ALA A 9 -40.17 -31.27 -9.52
C ALA A 9 -40.78 -31.54 -8.13
N THR A 10 -41.09 -32.81 -7.87
CA THR A 10 -41.69 -33.28 -6.62
C THR A 10 -40.69 -33.10 -5.47
N ILE A 11 -41.15 -32.51 -4.36
CA ILE A 11 -40.39 -32.19 -3.13
C ILE A 11 -39.41 -33.32 -2.70
N PRO A 12 -39.74 -34.62 -2.79
CA PRO A 12 -38.80 -35.71 -2.51
C PRO A 12 -37.52 -35.73 -3.37
N LYS A 13 -37.58 -35.35 -4.65
CA LYS A 13 -36.39 -35.26 -5.53
C LYS A 13 -35.50 -34.07 -5.19
N MET A 14 -36.08 -32.97 -4.69
CA MET A 14 -35.29 -31.84 -4.18
C MET A 14 -34.63 -32.21 -2.85
N MET A 15 -35.36 -32.84 -1.94
CA MET A 15 -34.83 -33.34 -0.66
C MET A 15 -33.69 -34.36 -0.86
N ALA A 16 -33.84 -35.32 -1.78
CA ALA A 16 -32.77 -36.28 -2.08
C ALA A 16 -31.51 -35.61 -2.66
N ARG A 17 -31.67 -34.57 -3.49
CA ARG A 17 -30.54 -33.78 -3.98
C ARG A 17 -29.88 -33.00 -2.84
N VAL A 18 -30.66 -32.33 -1.99
CA VAL A 18 -30.15 -31.60 -0.81
C VAL A 18 -29.36 -32.53 0.12
N LEU A 19 -29.87 -33.73 0.39
CA LEU A 19 -29.19 -34.73 1.21
C LEU A 19 -27.90 -35.27 0.56
N GLN A 20 -27.89 -35.48 -0.76
CA GLN A 20 -26.68 -35.85 -1.50
C GLN A 20 -25.63 -34.73 -1.51
N TYR A 21 -26.06 -33.48 -1.63
CA TYR A 21 -25.18 -32.32 -1.50
C TYR A 21 -24.62 -32.19 -0.09
N GLN A 22 -25.42 -32.48 0.95
CA GLN A 22 -24.98 -32.50 2.34
C GLN A 22 -23.95 -33.61 2.59
N ASP A 23 -24.20 -34.85 2.17
CA ASP A 23 -23.25 -35.96 2.34
C ASP A 23 -21.94 -35.72 1.55
N ALA A 24 -22.02 -35.14 0.35
CA ALA A 24 -20.83 -34.73 -0.40
C ALA A 24 -20.06 -33.59 0.28
N SER A 25 -20.77 -32.61 0.84
CA SER A 25 -20.18 -31.49 1.60
C SER A 25 -19.50 -31.99 2.88
N ASP A 26 -20.12 -32.92 3.59
CA ASP A 26 -19.59 -33.50 4.82
C ASP A 26 -18.32 -34.32 4.53
N LYS A 27 -18.32 -35.17 3.50
CA LYS A 27 -17.13 -35.92 3.07
C LYS A 27 -15.98 -35.02 2.65
N LEU A 28 -16.27 -33.95 1.90
CA LEU A 28 -15.27 -32.96 1.50
C LEU A 28 -14.69 -32.23 2.71
N THR A 29 -15.55 -31.85 3.66
CA THR A 29 -15.14 -31.16 4.89
C THR A 29 -14.25 -32.05 5.75
N GLN A 30 -14.63 -33.32 5.94
CA GLN A 30 -13.80 -34.30 6.63
C GLN A 30 -12.45 -34.49 5.95
N PHE A 31 -12.44 -34.61 4.62
CA PHE A 31 -11.21 -34.75 3.85
C PHE A 31 -10.30 -33.53 4.04
N LEU A 32 -10.81 -32.31 3.89
CA LEU A 32 -10.00 -31.10 3.89
C LEU A 32 -9.49 -30.68 5.28
N PHE A 33 -10.30 -30.86 6.33
CA PHE A 33 -10.03 -30.26 7.64
C PHE A 33 -9.83 -31.24 8.78
N ILE A 34 -10.21 -32.51 8.61
CA ILE A 34 -10.02 -33.54 9.64
C ILE A 34 -8.83 -34.43 9.31
N LYS A 35 -8.56 -34.69 8.03
CA LYS A 35 -7.39 -35.47 7.61
C LYS A 35 -6.12 -34.60 7.67
N GLN A 36 -5.09 -35.06 8.36
CA GLN A 36 -3.79 -34.38 8.39
C GLN A 36 -3.14 -34.32 6.99
N GLY A 37 -2.32 -33.28 6.75
CA GLY A 37 -1.50 -33.14 5.54
C GLY A 37 -2.22 -32.65 4.29
N GLN A 38 -3.41 -32.06 4.41
CA GLN A 38 -4.14 -31.48 3.26
C GLN A 38 -3.82 -29.99 3.01
N ASP A 39 -2.77 -29.46 3.64
CA ASP A 39 -2.41 -28.03 3.63
C ASP A 39 -2.24 -27.51 2.20
N ARG A 40 -1.55 -28.28 1.36
CA ARG A 40 -1.35 -27.96 -0.06
C ARG A 40 -2.67 -27.87 -0.82
N ILE A 41 -3.60 -28.79 -0.56
CA ILE A 41 -4.92 -28.77 -1.23
C ILE A 41 -5.72 -27.56 -0.76
N ARG A 42 -5.71 -27.27 0.55
CA ARG A 42 -6.34 -26.07 1.11
C ARG A 42 -5.76 -24.79 0.48
N ARG A 43 -4.44 -24.67 0.33
CA ARG A 43 -3.80 -23.54 -0.35
C ARG A 43 -4.23 -23.42 -1.82
N ILE A 44 -4.31 -24.53 -2.56
CA ILE A 44 -4.78 -24.52 -3.96
C ILE A 44 -6.23 -24.05 -4.05
N ILE A 45 -7.11 -24.55 -3.18
CA ILE A 45 -8.52 -24.12 -3.14
C ILE A 45 -8.60 -22.64 -2.80
N LEU A 46 -7.84 -22.19 -1.79
CA LEU A 46 -7.78 -20.79 -1.39
C LEU A 46 -7.28 -19.89 -2.52
N ALA A 47 -6.22 -20.27 -3.23
CA ALA A 47 -5.71 -19.55 -4.39
C ALA A 47 -6.77 -19.41 -5.50
N PHE A 48 -7.51 -20.49 -5.76
CA PHE A 48 -8.52 -20.53 -6.81
C PHE A 48 -9.78 -19.73 -6.44
N LEU A 49 -10.19 -19.78 -5.17
CA LEU A 49 -11.42 -19.16 -4.66
C LEU A 49 -11.16 -17.89 -3.84
N ILE A 50 -10.00 -17.26 -3.99
CA ILE A 50 -9.60 -16.11 -3.18
C ILE A 50 -10.58 -14.93 -3.31
N ALA A 51 -11.14 -14.73 -4.51
CA ALA A 51 -12.13 -13.69 -4.78
C ALA A 51 -13.45 -13.94 -4.05
N ASP A 52 -13.79 -15.21 -3.82
CA ASP A 52 -15.00 -15.68 -3.14
C ASP A 52 -14.72 -16.13 -1.70
N PHE A 53 -13.59 -15.72 -1.11
CA PHE A 53 -13.18 -16.18 0.22
C PHE A 53 -14.27 -15.98 1.28
N THR A 54 -15.02 -14.87 1.22
CA THR A 54 -16.14 -14.63 2.15
C THR A 54 -17.20 -15.71 2.05
N ASN A 55 -17.55 -16.15 0.84
CA ASN A 55 -18.50 -17.25 0.64
C ASN A 55 -17.89 -18.60 1.06
N LEU A 56 -16.59 -18.77 0.82
CA LEU A 56 -15.84 -19.98 1.16
C LEU A 56 -15.87 -20.28 2.66
N ILE A 57 -15.66 -19.26 3.50
CA ILE A 57 -15.64 -19.42 4.96
C ILE A 57 -17.05 -19.53 5.57
N LEU A 58 -18.10 -19.20 4.82
CA LEU A 58 -19.50 -19.31 5.26
C LEU A 58 -20.10 -20.71 5.03
N VAL A 59 -19.37 -21.64 4.39
CA VAL A 59 -19.84 -23.01 4.14
C VAL A 59 -20.14 -23.74 5.44
N SER A 60 -19.21 -23.71 6.40
CA SER A 60 -19.39 -24.23 7.75
C SER A 60 -18.32 -23.69 8.70
N GLY A 61 -18.50 -23.88 10.02
CA GLY A 61 -17.50 -23.48 11.01
C GLY A 61 -16.12 -24.13 10.81
N GLN A 62 -16.08 -25.37 10.27
CA GLN A 62 -14.82 -26.05 9.96
C GLN A 62 -14.10 -25.41 8.77
N TRP A 63 -14.84 -24.93 7.76
CA TRP A 63 -14.26 -24.19 6.64
C TRP A 63 -13.71 -22.84 7.10
N TYR A 64 -14.46 -22.14 7.93
CA TYR A 64 -14.01 -20.89 8.55
C TYR A 64 -12.66 -21.07 9.26
N VAL A 65 -12.60 -21.97 10.24
CA VAL A 65 -11.38 -22.21 11.02
C VAL A 65 -10.26 -22.72 10.13
N GLY A 66 -10.56 -23.69 9.25
CA GLY A 66 -9.59 -24.35 8.42
C GLY A 66 -8.91 -23.43 7.40
N PHE A 67 -9.66 -22.57 6.72
CA PHE A 67 -9.09 -21.62 5.77
C PHE A 67 -8.43 -20.41 6.43
N HIS A 68 -8.94 -19.93 7.57
CA HIS A 68 -8.23 -18.91 8.33
C HIS A 68 -6.88 -19.42 8.85
N GLN A 69 -6.83 -20.66 9.34
CA GLN A 69 -5.59 -21.29 9.77
C GLN A 69 -4.62 -21.48 8.59
N THR A 70 -5.10 -21.98 7.45
CA THR A 70 -4.28 -22.11 6.24
C THR A 70 -3.74 -20.76 5.76
N LEU A 71 -4.57 -19.71 5.74
CA LEU A 71 -4.13 -18.37 5.35
C LEU A 71 -3.06 -17.86 6.32
N LYS A 72 -3.27 -18.02 7.63
CA LYS A 72 -2.30 -17.62 8.66
C LYS A 72 -0.95 -18.31 8.46
N GLU A 73 -0.94 -19.64 8.32
CA GLU A 73 0.29 -20.42 8.04
C GLU A 73 0.98 -19.96 6.76
N TRP A 74 0.21 -19.58 5.75
CA TRP A 74 0.75 -19.08 4.49
C TRP A 74 1.46 -17.73 4.64
N LEU A 75 0.86 -16.83 5.42
CA LEU A 75 1.41 -15.51 5.72
C LEU A 75 2.63 -15.60 6.66
N GLU A 76 2.61 -16.51 7.63
CA GLU A 76 3.75 -16.76 8.52
C GLU A 76 4.95 -17.34 7.75
N ASP A 77 4.73 -18.26 6.81
CA ASP A 77 5.80 -18.75 5.94
C ASP A 77 6.41 -17.63 5.08
N LEU A 78 5.56 -16.75 4.53
CA LEU A 78 6.02 -15.60 3.76
C LEU A 78 6.88 -14.65 4.60
N ASP A 79 6.42 -14.32 5.81
CA ASP A 79 7.17 -13.47 6.74
C ASP A 79 8.51 -14.11 7.11
N ASN A 80 8.53 -15.42 7.39
CA ASN A 80 9.76 -16.14 7.68
C ASN A 80 10.75 -16.10 6.51
N ARG A 81 10.27 -16.21 5.26
CA ARG A 81 11.11 -16.04 4.06
C ARG A 81 11.62 -14.60 3.94
N PHE A 82 10.80 -13.60 4.22
CA PHE A 82 11.22 -12.20 4.23
C PHE A 82 12.30 -11.95 5.28
N ILE A 83 12.10 -12.43 6.51
CA ILE A 83 13.04 -12.32 7.62
C ILE A 83 14.38 -12.93 7.22
N LYS A 84 14.37 -14.17 6.72
CA LYS A 84 15.59 -14.88 6.31
C LYS A 84 16.38 -14.10 5.25
N ALA A 85 15.69 -13.54 4.26
CA ALA A 85 16.33 -12.80 3.17
C ALA A 85 16.93 -11.45 3.61
N HIS A 86 16.36 -10.79 4.63
CA HIS A 86 16.71 -9.39 4.97
C HIS A 86 17.21 -9.18 6.40
N LEU A 87 17.42 -10.22 7.22
CA LEU A 87 17.81 -10.10 8.63
C LEU A 87 19.09 -9.28 8.87
N HIS A 88 19.94 -9.15 7.87
CA HIS A 88 21.22 -8.45 7.96
C HIS A 88 21.09 -6.93 7.74
N ILE A 89 19.94 -6.45 7.25
CA ILE A 89 19.65 -5.01 7.04
C ILE A 89 18.41 -4.53 7.79
N LEU A 90 17.49 -5.44 8.13
CA LEU A 90 16.21 -5.14 8.75
C LEU A 90 15.96 -6.03 9.96
N SER A 91 15.41 -5.46 11.02
CA SER A 91 14.86 -6.19 12.15
C SER A 91 13.34 -6.26 12.04
N PHE A 92 12.80 -7.45 11.84
CA PHE A 92 11.35 -7.64 11.75
C PHE A 92 10.66 -7.30 13.07
N LYS A 93 9.61 -6.47 13.00
CA LYS A 93 8.83 -6.06 14.17
C LYS A 93 7.48 -6.77 14.21
N ASN A 94 6.69 -6.57 13.16
CA ASN A 94 5.35 -7.11 13.05
C ASN A 94 4.92 -7.15 11.59
N SER A 95 3.78 -7.81 11.36
CA SER A 95 3.16 -7.88 10.06
C SER A 95 1.65 -7.98 10.20
N ASP A 96 0.94 -7.19 9.40
CA ASP A 96 -0.51 -7.11 9.42
C ASP A 96 -1.08 -7.63 8.10
N PHE A 97 -2.31 -8.12 8.15
CA PHE A 97 -3.05 -8.53 6.96
C PHE A 97 -4.27 -7.64 6.81
N LEU A 98 -4.32 -6.89 5.71
CA LEU A 98 -5.35 -5.90 5.46
C LEU A 98 -6.19 -6.30 4.24
N GLN A 99 -7.49 -6.46 4.46
CA GLN A 99 -8.49 -6.51 3.39
C GLN A 99 -9.11 -5.12 3.26
N THR A 100 -8.89 -4.47 2.12
CA THR A 100 -9.53 -3.19 1.79
C THR A 100 -10.58 -3.40 0.71
N SER A 101 -11.75 -2.79 0.87
CA SER A 101 -12.76 -2.72 -0.18
C SER A 101 -12.66 -1.39 -0.90
N PHE A 102 -12.75 -1.38 -2.23
CA PHE A 102 -12.76 -0.15 -3.03
C PHE A 102 -13.84 -0.23 -4.11
N CYS A 103 -14.40 0.93 -4.48
CA CYS A 103 -15.36 1.04 -5.57
C CYS A 103 -14.62 1.27 -6.89
N VAL A 104 -15.06 0.62 -7.96
CA VAL A 104 -14.41 0.70 -9.29
C VAL A 104 -15.11 1.68 -10.22
N ASP A 105 -16.35 2.03 -9.89
CA ASP A 105 -17.21 2.90 -10.68
C ASP A 105 -17.68 4.10 -9.86
N ASN A 106 -17.92 5.22 -10.55
CA ASN A 106 -18.49 6.43 -9.94
C ASN A 106 -19.89 6.18 -9.36
N THR A 107 -20.57 5.13 -9.83
CA THR A 107 -21.86 4.66 -9.32
C THR A 107 -21.73 3.93 -7.98
N LYS A 108 -20.51 3.60 -7.52
CA LYS A 108 -20.20 2.86 -6.27
C LYS A 108 -20.93 1.52 -6.15
N THR A 109 -21.40 1.00 -7.28
CA THR A 109 -22.18 -0.24 -7.35
C THR A 109 -21.28 -1.46 -7.38
N LYS A 110 -20.08 -1.33 -7.95
CA LYS A 110 -19.11 -2.42 -8.02
C LYS A 110 -18.04 -2.26 -6.96
N LYS A 111 -18.21 -2.95 -5.84
CA LYS A 111 -17.19 -3.10 -4.79
C LYS A 111 -16.25 -4.24 -5.15
N LEU A 112 -14.96 -3.97 -5.14
CA LEU A 112 -13.90 -4.96 -5.18
C LEU A 112 -13.14 -4.98 -3.86
N PHE A 113 -12.34 -6.02 -3.67
CA PHE A 113 -11.47 -6.17 -2.52
C PHE A 113 -10.03 -6.31 -2.97
N ARG A 114 -9.14 -5.80 -2.12
CA ARG A 114 -7.69 -5.91 -2.23
C ARG A 114 -7.17 -6.50 -0.93
N TRP A 115 -6.26 -7.46 -1.04
CA TRP A 115 -5.63 -8.12 0.10
C TRP A 115 -4.15 -7.83 0.12
N ASP A 116 -3.66 -7.30 1.24
CA ASP A 116 -2.26 -6.96 1.42
C ASP A 116 -1.69 -7.58 2.70
N ARG A 117 -0.50 -8.18 2.61
CA ARG A 117 0.39 -8.38 3.77
C ARG A 117 1.30 -7.18 3.89
N THR A 118 1.19 -6.43 4.98
CA THR A 118 2.11 -5.34 5.29
C THR A 118 3.13 -5.83 6.30
N ILE A 119 4.40 -5.81 5.92
CA ILE A 119 5.52 -6.16 6.79
C ILE A 119 6.13 -4.87 7.32
N ILE A 120 6.33 -4.78 8.63
CA ILE A 120 6.96 -3.64 9.29
C ILE A 120 8.29 -4.13 9.87
N SER A 121 9.36 -3.40 9.58
CA SER A 121 10.69 -3.76 10.05
C SER A 121 11.52 -2.52 10.33
N GLU A 122 12.28 -2.56 11.41
CA GLU A 122 13.23 -1.52 11.79
C GLU A 122 14.48 -1.60 10.92
N VAL A 123 14.95 -0.45 10.44
CA VAL A 123 16.19 -0.34 9.69
C VAL A 123 17.38 -0.40 10.65
N LEU A 124 18.25 -1.40 10.43
CA LEU A 124 19.42 -1.60 11.27
C LEU A 124 20.44 -0.48 11.11
N ASN A 125 21.20 -0.23 12.17
CA ASN A 125 22.33 0.70 12.13
C ASN A 125 23.44 0.19 11.20
N GLY A 126 24.16 1.12 10.57
CA GLY A 126 25.35 0.81 9.75
C GLY A 126 25.19 1.06 8.25
N PHE A 127 23.99 1.42 7.79
CA PHE A 127 23.71 1.71 6.38
C PHE A 127 23.61 3.21 6.07
N ASN A 128 24.06 4.08 6.97
CA ASN A 128 24.01 5.54 6.78
C ASN A 128 24.64 5.97 5.45
N GLY A 129 23.92 6.79 4.69
CA GLY A 129 24.32 7.27 3.36
C GLY A 129 24.16 6.22 2.25
N LYS A 130 23.48 5.11 2.51
CA LYS A 130 23.18 4.08 1.51
C LYS A 130 21.72 4.12 1.09
N CYS A 131 21.48 3.79 -0.18
CA CYS A 131 20.17 3.48 -0.71
C CYS A 131 20.00 1.96 -0.69
N ILE A 132 18.96 1.46 -0.03
CA ILE A 132 18.65 0.04 0.07
C ILE A 132 17.49 -0.27 -0.87
N THR A 133 17.66 -1.28 -1.72
CA THR A 133 16.60 -1.83 -2.58
C THR A 133 16.18 -3.20 -2.08
N ILE A 134 14.90 -3.35 -1.76
CA ILE A 134 14.28 -4.63 -1.42
C ILE A 134 13.44 -5.07 -2.61
N ALA A 135 13.62 -6.30 -3.06
CA ALA A 135 12.95 -6.82 -4.24
C ALA A 135 12.45 -8.25 -4.03
N PHE A 136 11.39 -8.60 -4.76
CA PHE A 136 10.93 -9.98 -4.85
C PHE A 136 10.36 -10.28 -6.23
N LYS A 137 10.51 -11.53 -6.65
CA LYS A 137 9.86 -12.09 -7.84
C LYS A 137 8.58 -12.81 -7.43
N TYR A 138 7.62 -12.89 -8.34
CA TYR A 138 6.39 -13.63 -8.13
C TYR A 138 5.77 -14.13 -9.43
N ASN A 139 4.95 -15.17 -9.34
CA ASN A 139 4.36 -15.88 -10.48
C ASN A 139 5.40 -16.22 -11.57
N ARG A 140 6.67 -16.42 -11.18
CA ARG A 140 7.84 -16.72 -12.04
C ARG A 140 8.18 -15.70 -13.15
N LYS A 141 7.45 -14.58 -13.24
CA LYS A 141 7.58 -13.62 -14.35
C LYS A 141 7.75 -12.19 -13.87
N TYR A 142 7.07 -11.81 -12.80
CA TYR A 142 6.98 -10.43 -12.37
C TYR A 142 7.97 -10.16 -11.24
N ARG A 143 8.34 -8.89 -11.10
CA ARG A 143 9.26 -8.40 -10.08
C ARG A 143 8.74 -7.11 -9.50
N SER A 144 8.80 -6.97 -8.19
CA SER A 144 8.47 -5.74 -7.48
C SER A 144 9.66 -5.29 -6.64
N GLN A 145 9.80 -3.97 -6.49
CA GLN A 145 10.92 -3.36 -5.77
C GLN A 145 10.45 -2.21 -4.91
N TYR A 146 11.12 -2.02 -3.78
CA TYR A 146 11.02 -0.87 -2.89
C TYR A 146 12.40 -0.30 -2.69
N LYS A 147 12.49 1.02 -2.52
CA LYS A 147 13.75 1.72 -2.29
C LYS A 147 13.60 2.72 -1.16
N PHE A 148 14.65 2.87 -0.36
CA PHE A 148 14.73 3.90 0.67
C PHE A 148 16.17 4.27 0.93
N ASP A 149 16.38 5.52 1.32
CA ASP A 149 17.68 6.04 1.72
C ASP A 149 17.81 6.02 3.24
N VAL A 150 18.95 5.55 3.75
CA VAL A 150 19.22 5.52 5.18
C VAL A 150 20.03 6.75 5.56
N LEU A 151 19.44 7.62 6.37
CA LEU A 151 20.04 8.83 6.86
C LEU A 151 20.65 8.65 8.28
N PRO A 152 21.62 9.49 8.67
CA PRO A 152 22.16 9.49 10.02
C PRO A 152 21.10 9.79 11.10
N SER A 153 21.28 9.23 12.31
CA SER A 153 20.34 9.31 13.45
C SER A 153 19.89 10.72 13.88
N ASN A 154 20.65 11.76 13.56
CA ASN A 154 20.37 13.15 13.93
C ASN A 154 20.13 14.06 12.72
N SER A 155 19.85 13.48 11.55
CA SER A 155 19.54 14.24 10.35
C SER A 155 18.07 14.66 10.32
N LYS A 156 17.79 15.76 9.63
CA LYS A 156 16.43 16.16 9.27
C LYS A 156 16.04 15.45 7.99
N ARG A 157 14.83 14.88 7.94
CA ARG A 157 14.32 14.32 6.69
C ARG A 157 13.72 15.42 5.83
N VAL A 158 13.98 15.34 4.53
CA VAL A 158 13.33 16.17 3.52
C VAL A 158 12.53 15.24 2.63
N ILE A 159 11.21 15.32 2.74
CA ILE A 159 10.30 14.47 1.97
C ILE A 159 9.54 15.37 1.01
N TRP A 160 9.37 14.93 -0.23
CA TRP A 160 8.52 15.63 -1.17
C TRP A 160 7.25 14.84 -1.50
N ILE A 161 6.19 15.60 -1.75
CA ILE A 161 4.94 15.12 -2.31
C ILE A 161 4.58 15.98 -3.51
N ALA A 162 3.92 15.40 -4.50
CA ALA A 162 3.51 16.07 -5.71
C ALA A 162 2.06 15.76 -6.01
N ARG A 163 1.29 16.78 -6.39
CA ARG A 163 -0.09 16.61 -6.81
C ARG A 163 -0.37 17.44 -8.04
N GLU A 164 -1.12 16.85 -8.95
CA GLU A 164 -1.64 17.52 -10.13
C GLU A 164 -3.12 17.86 -9.92
N GLN A 165 -3.47 19.12 -10.15
CA GLN A 165 -4.84 19.61 -10.19
C GLN A 165 -5.16 20.04 -11.63
N THR A 166 -5.86 19.19 -12.38
CA THR A 166 -6.40 19.57 -13.69
C THR A 166 -7.92 19.59 -13.61
N LYS A 167 -8.55 20.52 -14.33
CA LYS A 167 -10.02 20.63 -14.40
C LYS A 167 -10.67 19.39 -15.05
N HIS A 168 -9.89 18.59 -15.77
CA HIS A 168 -10.36 17.43 -16.54
C HIS A 168 -10.09 16.07 -15.87
N ASN A 169 -9.25 16.00 -14.83
CA ASN A 169 -9.05 14.76 -14.08
C ASN A 169 -9.99 14.68 -12.88
N PHE A 170 -10.91 13.72 -12.92
CA PHE A 170 -11.84 13.44 -11.82
C PHE A 170 -11.17 12.80 -10.59
N GLU A 171 -9.93 12.30 -10.73
CA GLU A 171 -9.13 11.73 -9.66
C GLU A 171 -7.75 12.41 -9.59
N SER A 172 -7.56 13.26 -8.59
CA SER A 172 -6.23 13.83 -8.30
C SER A 172 -5.51 12.93 -7.30
N VAL A 173 -4.44 12.29 -7.77
CA VAL A 173 -3.62 11.40 -6.94
C VAL A 173 -2.42 12.18 -6.44
N THR A 174 -2.15 12.08 -5.14
CA THR A 174 -0.94 12.65 -4.55
C THR A 174 0.17 11.61 -4.63
N GLN A 175 1.22 11.93 -5.37
CA GLN A 175 2.43 11.15 -5.44
C GLN A 175 3.31 11.48 -4.24
N VAL A 176 3.74 10.45 -3.52
CA VAL A 176 4.75 10.57 -2.46
C VAL A 176 6.08 10.09 -3.00
N MET A 177 7.16 10.76 -2.62
CA MET A 177 8.54 10.39 -2.94
C MET A 177 8.77 8.86 -2.91
N ASN A 178 9.25 8.31 -4.03
CA ASN A 178 9.41 6.86 -4.20
C ASN A 178 10.58 6.27 -3.41
N ILE A 179 11.64 7.06 -3.21
CA ILE A 179 12.81 6.69 -2.40
C ILE A 179 12.71 7.51 -1.13
N GLN A 180 12.10 6.94 -0.09
CA GLN A 180 11.87 7.67 1.16
C GLN A 180 13.18 7.79 1.96
N PRO A 181 13.50 8.96 2.53
CA PRO A 181 14.55 9.09 3.53
C PRO A 181 14.10 8.51 4.87
N ILE A 182 14.93 7.67 5.46
CA ILE A 182 14.61 6.92 6.68
C ILE A 182 15.81 7.01 7.62
N ILE A 183 15.58 7.31 8.89
CA ILE A 183 16.66 7.38 9.87
C ILE A 183 16.93 5.97 10.40
N SER A 184 18.20 5.60 10.62
CA SER A 184 18.48 4.30 11.28
C SER A 184 17.74 4.19 12.62
N GLY A 185 17.07 3.05 12.86
CA GLY A 185 16.15 2.86 13.99
C GLY A 185 14.67 3.18 13.67
N ASP A 186 14.36 3.79 12.52
CA ASP A 186 12.99 3.89 12.02
C ASP A 186 12.50 2.59 11.41
N CYS A 187 11.18 2.50 11.26
CA CYS A 187 10.54 1.38 10.61
C CYS A 187 10.20 1.68 9.15
N VAL A 188 10.49 0.72 8.27
CA VAL A 188 9.89 0.61 6.95
C VAL A 188 8.63 -0.24 7.01
N LYS A 189 7.62 0.14 6.24
CA LYS A 189 6.41 -0.65 6.01
C LYS A 189 6.30 -1.02 4.54
N ILE A 190 6.29 -2.31 4.24
CA ILE A 190 6.31 -2.87 2.88
C ILE A 190 5.00 -3.63 2.65
N ALA A 191 4.25 -3.24 1.62
CA ALA A 191 2.94 -3.83 1.32
C ALA A 191 3.00 -4.83 0.16
N ILE A 192 2.99 -6.13 0.47
CA ILE A 192 2.88 -7.20 -0.53
C ILE A 192 1.40 -7.43 -0.83
N ASN A 193 0.99 -7.10 -2.06
CA ASN A 193 -0.38 -7.28 -2.50
C ASN A 193 -0.59 -8.70 -3.02
N PHE A 194 -1.50 -9.48 -2.43
CA PHE A 194 -1.80 -10.84 -2.92
C PHE A 194 -2.90 -10.87 -3.95
N TYR A 195 -3.81 -9.92 -3.88
CA TYR A 195 -4.96 -9.93 -4.75
C TYR A 195 -5.36 -8.50 -5.07
N ASN A 196 -5.49 -8.24 -6.36
CA ASN A 196 -6.09 -7.04 -6.92
C ASN A 196 -6.85 -7.38 -8.22
N LYS A 197 -7.43 -6.37 -8.86
CA LYS A 197 -8.24 -6.51 -10.10
C LYS A 197 -7.49 -7.21 -11.26
N MET A 198 -6.16 -7.14 -11.29
CA MET A 198 -5.35 -7.66 -12.38
C MET A 198 -4.93 -9.11 -12.14
N THR A 199 -4.48 -9.44 -10.93
CA THR A 199 -3.89 -10.76 -10.65
C THR A 199 -4.05 -11.19 -9.20
N PHE A 200 -4.08 -12.51 -8.99
CA PHE A 200 -3.67 -13.12 -7.73
C PHE A 200 -2.15 -13.37 -7.77
N ILE A 201 -1.46 -13.01 -6.70
CA ILE A 201 -0.07 -13.35 -6.45
C ILE A 201 -0.08 -14.54 -5.50
N ASP A 202 0.33 -15.69 -6.01
CA ASP A 202 0.48 -16.90 -5.20
C ASP A 202 1.67 -16.69 -4.23
N PRO A 203 1.45 -16.63 -2.90
CA PRO A 203 2.52 -16.47 -1.92
C PRO A 203 3.59 -17.56 -2.01
N ASP A 204 3.27 -18.78 -2.47
CA ASP A 204 4.26 -19.86 -2.65
C ASP A 204 5.24 -19.56 -3.80
N THR A 205 4.87 -18.65 -4.72
CA THR A 205 5.74 -18.23 -5.83
C THR A 205 6.60 -17.01 -5.52
N ILE A 206 6.44 -16.41 -4.33
CA ILE A 206 7.21 -15.23 -3.94
C ILE A 206 8.64 -15.63 -3.59
N GLU A 207 9.60 -15.06 -4.31
CA GLU A 207 11.02 -15.27 -4.07
C GLU A 207 11.65 -13.92 -3.74
N PHE A 208 12.03 -13.72 -2.47
CA PHE A 208 12.74 -12.53 -2.05
C PHE A 208 14.18 -12.58 -2.58
N GLU A 209 14.62 -11.46 -3.14
CA GLU A 209 15.99 -11.28 -3.62
C GLU A 209 16.88 -10.76 -2.50
N GLU A 210 18.20 -10.97 -2.60
CA GLU A 210 19.14 -10.29 -1.71
C GLU A 210 19.04 -8.77 -1.90
N PRO A 211 19.10 -7.98 -0.81
CA PRO A 211 18.96 -6.54 -0.91
C PRO A 211 20.15 -5.92 -1.63
N GLN A 212 19.87 -4.96 -2.51
CA GLN A 212 20.91 -4.21 -3.21
C GLN A 212 21.22 -2.94 -2.42
N ILE A 213 22.50 -2.73 -2.12
CA ILE A 213 22.96 -1.59 -1.33
C ILE A 213 23.84 -0.72 -2.21
N GLU A 214 23.37 0.49 -2.50
CA GLU A 214 24.03 1.47 -3.34
C GLU A 214 24.36 2.74 -2.54
N GLN A 215 25.21 3.61 -3.09
CA GLN A 215 25.40 4.93 -2.50
C GLN A 215 24.12 5.75 -2.69
N SER A 216 23.65 6.39 -1.62
CA SER A 216 22.49 7.28 -1.70
C SER A 216 22.78 8.43 -2.67
N LYS A 217 21.76 8.79 -3.46
CA LYS A 217 21.80 9.90 -4.41
C LYS A 217 20.74 10.91 -4.01
N GLU A 218 21.01 12.17 -4.28
CA GLU A 218 20.03 13.22 -4.05
C GLU A 218 18.75 12.94 -4.86
N CYS A 219 17.64 12.78 -4.16
CA CYS A 219 16.36 12.45 -4.77
C CYS A 219 15.53 13.71 -4.96
N ILE A 220 15.72 14.35 -6.11
CA ILE A 220 14.99 15.55 -6.51
C ILE A 220 13.64 15.16 -7.10
N CYS A 221 12.58 15.93 -6.80
CA CYS A 221 11.27 15.71 -7.41
C CYS A 221 11.35 15.93 -8.94
N PRO A 222 10.81 15.01 -9.76
CA PRO A 222 10.85 15.16 -11.23
C PRO A 222 10.29 16.48 -11.74
N ILE A 223 9.29 17.05 -11.05
CA ILE A 223 8.69 18.35 -11.40
C ILE A 223 9.74 19.47 -11.44
N GLN A 224 10.76 19.43 -10.57
CA GLN A 224 11.82 20.46 -10.61
C GLN A 224 12.55 20.49 -11.96
N SER A 225 12.69 19.34 -12.63
CA SER A 225 13.38 19.24 -13.92
C SER A 225 12.50 19.62 -15.12
N LEU A 226 11.18 19.70 -14.93
CA LEU A 226 10.22 20.04 -15.99
C LEU A 226 10.07 21.55 -16.19
N PHE A 227 10.32 22.33 -15.15
CA PHE A 227 10.20 23.79 -15.17
C PHE A 227 11.57 24.44 -15.03
N PHE A 228 11.83 25.41 -15.91
CA PHE A 228 12.97 26.30 -15.79
C PHE A 228 12.50 27.56 -15.02
N ASP A 229 13.38 28.17 -14.21
CA ASP A 229 13.16 29.43 -13.50
C ASP A 229 12.13 29.42 -12.35
N TRP A 230 12.41 28.62 -11.31
CA TRP A 230 11.71 28.74 -10.03
C TRP A 230 12.00 30.09 -9.37
N VAL A 231 10.98 30.95 -9.27
CA VAL A 231 11.05 32.26 -8.64
C VAL A 231 10.26 32.30 -7.34
N SER A 232 10.63 33.17 -6.41
CA SER A 232 9.83 33.40 -5.20
C SER A 232 8.43 33.87 -5.60
N ILE A 233 7.41 33.38 -4.86
CA ILE A 233 6.00 33.70 -5.11
C ILE A 233 5.71 35.21 -5.07
N GLN A 234 6.57 35.99 -4.41
CA GLN A 234 6.48 37.46 -4.37
C GLN A 234 6.62 38.09 -5.77
N TYR A 235 7.35 37.44 -6.68
CA TYR A 235 7.54 37.91 -8.05
C TYR A 235 6.51 37.32 -9.02
N ALA A 236 5.62 36.43 -8.56
CA ALA A 236 4.57 35.85 -9.38
C ALA A 236 3.52 36.89 -9.75
N LYS A 237 3.14 36.92 -11.05
CA LYS A 237 2.02 37.76 -11.52
C LYS A 237 0.68 37.30 -10.97
N GLN A 238 0.48 35.99 -10.87
CA GLN A 238 -0.68 35.38 -10.21
C GLN A 238 -0.20 34.75 -8.91
N ARG A 239 -0.69 35.27 -7.78
CA ARG A 239 -0.34 34.76 -6.45
C ARG A 239 -1.48 33.89 -5.94
N PRO A 240 -1.22 32.64 -5.54
CA PRO A 240 -2.18 31.89 -4.77
C PRO A 240 -2.44 32.63 -3.45
N GLN A 241 -3.67 32.58 -2.95
CA GLN A 241 -3.95 33.10 -1.61
C GLN A 241 -3.28 32.16 -0.60
N LEU A 242 -2.12 32.55 -0.06
CA LEU A 242 -1.30 31.69 0.81
C LEU A 242 -2.06 31.13 2.02
N ASN A 243 -3.11 31.81 2.47
CA ASN A 243 -3.99 31.33 3.53
C ASN A 243 -4.66 29.99 3.19
N ASP A 244 -4.97 29.75 1.92
CA ASP A 244 -5.55 28.49 1.43
C ASP A 244 -4.56 27.32 1.53
N TYR A 245 -3.28 27.64 1.71
CA TYR A 245 -2.15 26.71 1.77
C TYR A 245 -1.56 26.63 3.19
N GLN A 246 -2.15 27.32 4.17
CA GLN A 246 -1.74 27.16 5.55
C GLN A 246 -2.27 25.85 6.12
N VAL A 247 -1.36 25.00 6.56
CA VAL A 247 -1.65 23.71 7.20
C VAL A 247 -1.36 23.78 8.71
N HIS A 248 -1.59 24.97 9.26
CA HIS A 248 -1.40 25.31 10.67
C HIS A 248 -2.48 24.59 11.52
N PRO A 249 -2.15 24.03 12.70
CA PRO A 249 -0.92 24.24 13.49
C PRO A 249 0.25 23.30 13.19
N HIS A 250 0.03 22.21 12.45
CA HIS A 250 1.01 21.11 12.39
C HIS A 250 2.21 21.38 11.49
N LEU A 251 2.01 22.12 10.39
CA LEU A 251 3.04 22.47 9.44
C LEU A 251 3.14 24.00 9.31
N ASN A 252 4.35 24.53 9.41
CA ASN A 252 4.65 25.94 9.17
C ASN A 252 5.24 26.12 7.77
N LEU A 253 4.65 27.02 6.97
CA LEU A 253 5.17 27.35 5.64
C LEU A 253 6.42 28.24 5.77
N ILE A 254 7.56 27.76 5.27
CA ILE A 254 8.85 28.47 5.37
C ILE A 254 9.30 29.10 4.05
N ASP A 255 8.94 28.52 2.91
CA ASP A 255 9.25 29.07 1.58
C ASP A 255 8.15 28.72 0.58
N CYS A 256 7.96 29.58 -0.42
CA CYS A 256 7.02 29.35 -1.52
C CYS A 256 7.58 29.91 -2.82
N ARG A 257 7.62 29.04 -3.84
CA ARG A 257 8.12 29.35 -5.18
C ARG A 257 7.11 28.95 -6.24
N CYS A 258 7.21 29.57 -7.40
CA CYS A 258 6.43 29.19 -8.58
C CYS A 258 7.31 29.13 -9.82
N ALA A 259 6.88 28.36 -10.81
CA ALA A 259 7.46 28.30 -12.13
C ALA A 259 6.37 28.03 -13.19
N GLY A 260 6.67 28.36 -14.45
CA GLY A 260 5.78 28.15 -15.59
C GLY A 260 4.88 29.35 -15.94
N VAL A 261 4.32 29.33 -17.15
CA VAL A 261 3.47 30.39 -17.72
C VAL A 261 2.06 29.86 -18.00
N ASP A 262 1.92 28.86 -18.88
CA ASP A 262 0.62 28.28 -19.24
C ASP A 262 0.17 27.18 -18.27
N THR A 263 1.12 26.32 -17.86
CA THR A 263 0.97 25.44 -16.70
C THR A 263 1.79 26.05 -15.59
N VAL A 264 1.16 26.29 -14.43
CA VAL A 264 1.85 26.87 -13.27
C VAL A 264 2.14 25.75 -12.28
N ALA A 265 3.39 25.67 -11.84
CA ALA A 265 3.82 24.81 -10.75
C ALA A 265 4.14 25.66 -9.53
N TYR A 266 3.62 25.25 -8.38
CA TYR A 266 3.94 25.81 -7.08
C TYR A 266 4.77 24.81 -6.28
N GLN A 267 5.74 25.33 -5.55
CA GLN A 267 6.52 24.60 -4.56
C GLN A 267 6.31 25.28 -3.22
N PHE A 268 5.76 24.54 -2.26
CA PHE A 268 5.60 24.95 -0.89
C PHE A 268 6.55 24.15 -0.02
N VAL A 269 7.39 24.82 0.77
CA VAL A 269 8.29 24.17 1.72
C VAL A 269 7.72 24.39 3.10
N TYR A 270 7.40 23.30 3.79
CA TYR A 270 6.89 23.31 5.15
C TYR A 270 7.91 22.70 6.12
N GLU A 271 7.93 23.20 7.35
CA GLU A 271 8.57 22.54 8.49
C GLU A 271 7.50 22.00 9.44
N ALA A 272 7.69 20.78 9.94
CA ALA A 272 6.78 20.18 10.91
C ALA A 272 7.00 20.78 12.31
N CYS A 273 5.96 21.34 12.92
CA CYS A 273 6.08 22.13 14.15
C CYS A 273 5.27 21.57 15.33
N GLU A 274 3.97 21.30 15.14
CA GLU A 274 3.07 20.86 16.20
C GLU A 274 2.63 19.42 16.01
N LEU A 275 2.63 18.66 17.11
CA LEU A 275 2.28 17.24 17.12
C LEU A 275 0.81 17.03 16.76
N GLY A 276 0.51 15.89 16.14
CA GLY A 276 -0.86 15.48 15.85
C GLY A 276 -1.05 14.90 14.46
N SER A 277 -2.23 14.34 14.22
CA SER A 277 -2.63 13.82 12.91
C SER A 277 -3.66 14.75 12.28
N PHE A 278 -3.51 15.03 10.99
CA PHE A 278 -4.47 15.84 10.24
C PHE A 278 -4.61 15.33 8.80
N ARG A 279 -5.73 15.72 8.16
CA ARG A 279 -5.96 15.52 6.73
C ARG A 279 -6.28 16.88 6.14
N ASN A 280 -5.60 17.22 5.05
CA ASN A 280 -5.86 18.45 4.31
C ASN A 280 -6.17 18.07 2.86
N ASP A 281 -7.31 18.57 2.36
CA ASP A 281 -7.82 18.21 1.03
C ASP A 281 -6.93 18.70 -0.11
N LEU A 282 -6.07 19.69 0.11
CA LEU A 282 -5.06 20.15 -0.84
C LEU A 282 -3.89 19.18 -0.93
N ILE A 283 -3.41 18.67 0.21
CA ILE A 283 -2.32 17.70 0.28
C ILE A 283 -2.78 16.33 -0.18
N GLY A 284 -4.04 15.95 0.06
CA GLY A 284 -4.64 14.72 -0.47
C GLY A 284 -4.24 13.43 0.25
N ILE A 285 -3.31 13.49 1.20
CA ILE A 285 -2.92 12.37 2.08
C ILE A 285 -2.98 12.76 3.56
N PRO A 286 -3.26 11.81 4.47
CA PRO A 286 -3.16 12.06 5.89
C PRO A 286 -1.70 12.22 6.33
N ILE A 287 -1.43 13.21 7.18
CA ILE A 287 -0.11 13.49 7.75
C ILE A 287 -0.19 13.35 9.27
N GLU A 288 0.87 12.85 9.89
CA GLU A 288 1.07 12.85 11.33
C GLU A 288 2.43 13.39 11.69
N VAL A 289 2.44 14.36 12.60
CA VAL A 289 3.65 14.90 13.20
C VAL A 289 3.87 14.24 14.56
N VAL A 290 4.99 13.54 14.69
CA VAL A 290 5.41 12.83 15.91
C VAL A 290 6.54 13.57 16.62
N GLN A 291 6.76 13.21 17.89
CA GLN A 291 7.79 13.82 18.72
C GLN A 291 9.20 13.48 18.21
N GLN A 292 10.15 14.39 18.40
CA GLN A 292 11.56 14.10 18.11
C GLN A 292 12.05 12.91 18.94
N GLY A 293 12.73 11.97 18.29
CA GLY A 293 13.22 10.73 18.92
C GLY A 293 12.20 9.59 18.99
N GLN A 294 10.93 9.84 18.65
CA GLN A 294 9.98 8.75 18.43
C GLN A 294 10.31 8.04 17.11
N GLU A 295 10.11 6.72 17.07
CA GLU A 295 10.22 5.94 15.83
C GLU A 295 9.16 6.39 14.82
N VAL A 296 9.55 6.46 13.55
CA VAL A 296 8.65 6.74 12.44
C VAL A 296 8.46 5.47 11.63
N VAL A 297 7.21 5.19 11.24
CA VAL A 297 6.84 4.13 10.31
C VAL A 297 6.64 4.74 8.93
N THR A 298 7.54 4.42 8.01
CA THR A 298 7.52 4.92 6.63
C THR A 298 7.01 3.85 5.68
N GLU A 299 5.82 4.04 5.10
CA GLU A 299 5.30 3.13 4.08
C GLU A 299 5.98 3.38 2.73
N LEU A 300 6.63 2.34 2.20
CA LEU A 300 7.39 2.40 0.97
C LEU A 300 6.48 2.17 -0.24
N ASN A 301 6.65 3.00 -1.27
CA ASN A 301 5.99 2.82 -2.55
C ASN A 301 6.77 1.84 -3.43
N LYS A 302 6.04 1.03 -4.22
CA LYS A 302 6.68 0.22 -5.26
C LYS A 302 7.29 1.12 -6.32
N VAL A 303 8.54 0.84 -6.68
CA VAL A 303 9.22 1.55 -7.77
C VAL A 303 8.42 1.39 -9.06
N GLY A 304 8.15 2.51 -9.74
CA GLY A 304 7.40 2.56 -10.99
C GLY A 304 5.89 2.76 -10.83
N LEU A 305 5.37 2.79 -9.59
CA LEU A 305 3.98 3.20 -9.33
C LEU A 305 3.94 4.65 -8.83
N VAL A 306 2.95 5.41 -9.29
CA VAL A 306 2.67 6.79 -8.83
C VAL A 306 1.98 6.76 -7.47
N SER A 307 1.05 5.81 -7.29
CA SER A 307 0.41 5.50 -6.03
C SER A 307 0.08 4.01 -6.01
N ASP A 308 0.29 3.37 -4.87
CA ASP A 308 -0.09 1.97 -4.65
C ASP A 308 -1.25 1.90 -3.63
N ARG A 309 -1.08 2.55 -2.48
CA ARG A 309 -2.06 2.61 -1.39
C ARG A 309 -2.18 4.04 -0.89
N GLU A 310 -3.33 4.37 -0.28
CA GLU A 310 -3.43 5.57 0.53
C GLU A 310 -2.46 5.41 1.71
N CYS A 311 -1.40 6.20 1.69
CA CYS A 311 -0.31 6.15 2.65
C CYS A 311 -0.46 7.33 3.62
N LYS A 312 -0.29 7.04 4.91
CA LYS A 312 -0.14 8.06 5.94
C LYS A 312 1.31 8.48 6.01
N LEU A 313 1.59 9.77 5.84
CA LEU A 313 2.93 10.31 5.94
C LEU A 313 3.23 10.71 7.38
N GLN A 314 4.25 10.10 7.98
CA GLN A 314 4.72 10.47 9.32
C GLN A 314 5.97 11.34 9.25
N LEU A 315 5.92 12.50 9.90
CA LEU A 315 7.00 13.48 10.00
C LEU A 315 7.39 13.63 11.47
N ARG A 316 8.68 13.82 11.76
CA ARG A 316 9.11 14.30 13.07
C ARG A 316 9.03 15.82 13.12
N LYS A 317 8.94 16.38 14.32
CA LYS A 317 9.17 17.82 14.51
C LYS A 317 10.52 18.22 13.88
N GLN A 318 10.52 19.31 13.11
CA GLN A 318 11.64 19.82 12.31
C GLN A 318 11.97 19.07 11.00
N ASP A 319 11.28 17.97 10.68
CA ASP A 319 11.34 17.43 9.32
C ASP A 319 10.73 18.44 8.33
N GLN A 320 11.19 18.39 7.08
CA GLN A 320 10.70 19.25 6.01
C GLN A 320 9.83 18.46 5.03
N LEU A 321 8.69 19.07 4.68
CA LEU A 321 7.80 18.60 3.62
C LEU A 321 7.83 19.59 2.46
N ILE A 322 8.25 19.14 1.28
CA ILE A 322 8.17 19.92 0.05
C ILE A 322 6.95 19.46 -0.75
N PHE A 323 5.94 20.31 -0.86
CA PHE A 323 4.74 20.05 -1.64
C PHE A 323 4.80 20.75 -2.99
N TYR A 324 4.72 19.95 -4.05
CA TYR A 324 4.57 20.43 -5.42
C TYR A 324 3.12 20.34 -5.84
N LEU A 325 2.59 21.45 -6.35
CA LEU A 325 1.26 21.52 -6.93
C LEU A 325 1.38 22.02 -8.36
N THR A 326 0.96 21.21 -9.33
CA THR A 326 0.81 21.65 -10.72
C THR A 326 -0.64 21.92 -11.03
N SER A 327 -0.90 23.06 -11.65
CA SER A 327 -2.21 23.45 -12.15
C SER A 327 -2.11 23.91 -13.59
N GLY A 328 -2.94 23.33 -14.46
CA GLY A 328 -3.11 23.74 -15.85
C GLY A 328 -4.60 23.89 -16.16
N ASP A 329 -4.90 24.76 -17.13
CA ASP A 329 -6.28 24.98 -17.59
C ASP A 329 -6.91 23.74 -18.25
#